data_AF-A0A2K5QD81-F1
#
_entry.id   AF-A0A2K5QD81-F1
#
_cell.length_a   1.000
_cell.length_b   1.000
_cell.length_c   1.000
_cell.angle_alpha   90.00
_cell.angle_beta   90.00
_cell.angle_gamma   90.00
#
_symmetry.space_group_name_H-M   'P 1'
#
loop_
_entity.id
_entity.type
_entity.pdbx_description
1 polymer ?
#
loop_
_entity_poly.entity_id
_entity_poly.type
_entity_poly.pdbx_seq_one_letter_code
_entity_poly.pdbx_strand_id
1 'polypeptide(L)'
;MAAVFRASLFLTFTLLCLPWLRKAGAIPTVPSSSLYDSAMTRAYRLSLMAFEIYQSFNLELLRNSQQLIQLWLKPVTLLSGAFDYSPIHSFLDRFIVEYMKDLEEIIQTLIRRLEAGNPQTGEISRQTYSNVDINLHHNNTLLKNYGLLFCFRRDMNKLSTFLRIVNCRSVEGSCGL
;
A
#
# COMPACT_ATOMS: atom_id res chain seq x y z
N MET A 1 60.71 1.09 -54.38
CA MET A 1 60.41 -0.06 -53.48
C MET A 1 59.49 0.29 -52.30
N ALA A 2 59.45 1.54 -51.80
CA ALA A 2 58.59 1.92 -50.66
C ALA A 2 57.06 1.94 -50.96
N ALA A 3 56.66 2.20 -52.22
CA ALA A 3 55.25 2.26 -52.60
C ALA A 3 54.56 0.88 -52.66
N VAL A 4 55.31 -0.16 -53.03
CA VAL A 4 54.80 -1.54 -53.14
C VAL A 4 54.52 -2.15 -51.77
N PHE A 5 55.32 -1.78 -50.75
CA PHE A 5 55.16 -2.25 -49.38
C PHE A 5 53.90 -1.67 -48.70
N ARG A 6 53.54 -0.42 -48.99
CA ARG A 6 52.31 0.22 -48.48
C ARG A 6 51.06 -0.42 -49.05
N ALA A 7 51.00 -0.68 -50.36
CA ALA A 7 49.84 -1.30 -50.99
C ALA A 7 49.58 -2.73 -50.48
N SER A 8 50.65 -3.50 -50.20
CA SER A 8 50.57 -4.85 -49.63
C SER A 8 49.98 -4.87 -48.21
N LEU A 9 50.37 -3.93 -47.35
CA LEU A 9 49.86 -3.81 -45.98
C LEU A 9 48.37 -3.44 -45.91
N PHE A 10 47.88 -2.61 -46.83
CA PHE A 10 46.45 -2.29 -46.89
C PHE A 10 45.61 -3.47 -47.40
N LEU A 11 46.13 -4.26 -48.34
CA LEU A 11 45.45 -5.46 -48.84
C LEU A 11 45.39 -6.57 -47.79
N THR A 12 46.45 -6.77 -47.00
CA THR A 12 46.43 -7.76 -45.91
C THR A 12 45.49 -7.33 -44.79
N PHE A 13 45.46 -6.04 -44.43
CA PHE A 13 44.53 -5.53 -43.41
C PHE A 13 43.06 -5.67 -43.83
N THR A 14 42.74 -5.37 -45.10
CA THR A 14 41.37 -5.52 -45.62
C THR A 14 40.93 -6.98 -45.70
N LEU A 15 41.80 -7.90 -46.11
CA LEU A 15 41.51 -9.34 -46.14
C LEU A 15 41.39 -9.94 -44.73
N LEU A 16 42.15 -9.45 -43.75
CA LEU A 16 42.07 -9.90 -42.35
C LEU A 16 40.79 -9.41 -41.65
N CYS A 17 40.28 -8.24 -42.05
CA CYS A 17 39.04 -7.66 -41.51
C CYS A 17 37.75 -8.14 -42.19
N LEU A 18 37.81 -8.68 -43.42
CA LEU A 18 36.64 -9.18 -44.15
C LEU A 18 35.83 -10.27 -43.40
N PRO A 19 36.47 -11.26 -42.75
CA PRO A 19 35.76 -12.29 -41.96
C PRO A 19 35.03 -11.71 -40.75
N TRP A 20 35.58 -10.65 -40.14
CA TRP A 20 34.98 -9.96 -38.99
C TRP A 20 33.76 -9.12 -39.40
N LEU A 21 33.82 -8.44 -40.55
CA LEU A 21 32.69 -7.70 -41.12
C LEU A 21 31.52 -8.62 -41.49
N ARG A 22 31.81 -9.81 -42.04
CA ARG A 22 30.77 -10.79 -42.38
C ARG A 22 30.08 -11.39 -41.15
N LYS A 23 30.78 -11.48 -40.02
CA LYS A 23 30.25 -11.95 -38.73
C LYS A 23 29.43 -10.89 -37.98
N ALA A 24 29.68 -9.61 -38.24
CA ALA A 24 28.86 -8.50 -37.75
C ALA A 24 27.53 -8.33 -38.51
N GLY A 25 27.41 -8.90 -39.73
CA GLY A 25 26.21 -8.82 -40.57
C GLY A 25 25.11 -9.83 -40.27
N ALA A 26 25.29 -10.72 -39.28
CA ALA A 26 24.30 -11.71 -38.87
C ALA A 26 23.73 -11.41 -37.47
N ILE A 27 23.57 -10.13 -37.14
CA ILE A 27 22.69 -9.72 -36.06
C ILE A 27 21.27 -9.86 -36.62
N PRO A 28 20.38 -10.68 -36.02
CA PRO A 28 18.98 -10.65 -36.41
C PRO A 28 18.50 -9.23 -36.14
N THR A 29 18.29 -8.43 -37.20
CA THR A 29 17.73 -7.09 -37.08
C THR A 29 16.27 -7.27 -36.72
N VAL A 30 16.00 -7.41 -35.43
CA VAL A 30 14.65 -7.42 -34.87
C VAL A 30 13.93 -6.18 -35.40
N PRO A 31 12.81 -6.33 -36.15
CA PRO A 31 12.10 -5.19 -36.72
C PRO A 31 11.70 -4.20 -35.62
N SER A 32 11.83 -2.90 -35.87
CA SER A 32 11.48 -1.85 -34.89
C SER A 32 10.04 -2.01 -34.37
N SER A 33 9.08 -2.41 -35.21
CA SER A 33 7.70 -2.72 -34.83
C SER A 33 7.60 -3.76 -33.72
N SER A 34 8.34 -4.86 -33.82
CA SER A 34 8.35 -5.93 -32.81
C SER A 34 8.97 -5.51 -31.48
N LEU A 35 9.89 -4.52 -31.50
CA LEU A 35 10.43 -3.92 -30.27
C LEU A 35 9.40 -3.02 -29.58
N TYR A 36 8.64 -2.23 -30.36
CA TYR A 36 7.54 -1.42 -29.82
C TYR A 36 6.43 -2.29 -29.23
N ASP A 37 6.03 -3.37 -29.90
CA ASP A 37 5.02 -4.31 -29.37
C ASP A 37 5.46 -4.97 -28.06
N SER A 38 6.74 -5.37 -28.00
CA SER A 38 7.36 -5.92 -26.79
C SER A 38 7.40 -4.89 -25.65
N ALA A 39 7.79 -3.65 -25.94
CA ALA A 39 7.81 -2.57 -24.96
C ALA A 39 6.41 -2.25 -24.43
N MET A 40 5.42 -2.12 -25.32
CA MET A 40 4.02 -1.84 -24.97
C MET A 40 3.43 -2.95 -24.10
N THR A 41 3.64 -4.21 -24.48
CA THR A 41 3.18 -5.37 -23.71
C THR A 41 3.78 -5.38 -22.30
N ARG A 42 5.08 -5.09 -22.17
CA ARG A 42 5.75 -5.02 -20.86
C ARG A 42 5.25 -3.85 -20.01
N ALA A 43 5.07 -2.68 -20.62
CA ALA A 43 4.54 -1.50 -19.94
C ALA A 43 3.12 -1.76 -19.41
N TYR A 44 2.25 -2.36 -20.23
CA TYR A 44 0.90 -2.73 -19.81
C TYR A 44 0.90 -3.74 -18.65
N ARG A 45 1.75 -4.78 -18.72
CA ARG A 45 1.89 -5.75 -17.62
C ARG A 45 2.39 -5.10 -16.34
N LEU A 46 3.37 -4.19 -16.44
CA LEU A 46 3.84 -3.41 -15.29
C LEU A 46 2.72 -2.56 -14.70
N SER A 47 1.89 -1.90 -15.52
CA SER A 47 0.75 -1.14 -15.02
C SER A 47 -0.29 -2.01 -14.32
N LEU A 48 -0.54 -3.22 -14.84
CA LEU A 48 -1.48 -4.16 -14.22
C LEU A 48 -0.96 -4.64 -12.85
N MET A 49 0.30 -5.08 -12.77
CA MET A 49 0.91 -5.49 -11.49
C MET A 49 0.95 -4.33 -10.48
N ALA A 50 1.26 -3.12 -10.94
CA ALA A 50 1.24 -1.94 -10.06
C ALA A 50 -0.16 -1.67 -9.51
N PHE A 51 -1.20 -1.82 -10.34
CA PHE A 51 -2.59 -1.70 -9.91
C PHE A 51 -2.98 -2.77 -8.87
N GLU A 52 -2.62 -4.04 -9.10
CA GLU A 52 -2.89 -5.15 -8.18
C GLU A 52 -2.21 -4.96 -6.82
N ILE A 53 -0.91 -4.63 -6.82
CA ILE A 53 -0.14 -4.33 -5.60
C ILE A 53 -0.77 -3.16 -4.84
N TYR A 54 -1.17 -2.12 -5.58
CA TYR A 54 -1.81 -0.95 -5.02
C TYR A 54 -3.17 -1.28 -4.37
N GLN A 55 -4.02 -2.06 -5.04
CA GLN A 55 -5.31 -2.48 -4.50
C GLN A 55 -5.16 -3.35 -3.26
N SER A 56 -4.18 -4.25 -3.26
CA SER A 56 -3.83 -5.07 -2.09
C SER A 56 -3.45 -4.20 -0.89
N PHE A 57 -2.65 -3.16 -1.09
CA PHE A 57 -2.27 -2.23 -0.02
C PHE A 57 -3.46 -1.44 0.53
N ASN A 58 -4.37 -0.97 -0.34
CA ASN A 58 -5.60 -0.31 0.11
C ASN A 58 -6.46 -1.23 1.00
N LEU A 59 -6.58 -2.50 0.60
CA LEU A 59 -7.33 -3.50 1.37
C LEU A 59 -6.69 -3.74 2.75
N GLU A 60 -5.36 -3.81 2.81
CA GLU A 60 -4.61 -3.94 4.07
C GLU A 60 -4.83 -2.73 4.99
N LEU A 61 -4.78 -1.51 4.45
CA LEU A 61 -5.08 -0.30 5.23
C LEU A 61 -6.50 -0.29 5.80
N LEU A 62 -7.49 -0.74 5.03
CA LEU A 62 -8.87 -0.83 5.52
C LEU A 62 -9.02 -1.91 6.60
N ARG A 63 -8.38 -3.08 6.42
CA ARG A 63 -8.39 -4.14 7.44
C ARG A 63 -7.72 -3.70 8.73
N ASN A 64 -6.58 -3.02 8.65
CA ASN A 64 -5.92 -2.40 9.80
C ASN A 64 -6.82 -1.35 10.48
N SER A 65 -7.57 -0.57 9.69
CA SER A 65 -8.53 0.41 10.22
C SER A 65 -9.68 -0.27 10.96
N GLN A 66 -10.25 -1.34 10.40
CA GLN A 66 -11.28 -2.14 11.06
C GLN A 66 -10.77 -2.73 12.38
N GLN A 67 -9.56 -3.30 12.38
CA GLN A 67 -8.94 -3.84 13.59
C GLN A 67 -8.77 -2.79 14.68
N LEU A 68 -8.32 -1.58 14.33
CA LEU A 68 -8.21 -0.48 15.30
C LEU A 68 -9.57 -0.15 15.94
N ILE A 69 -10.65 -0.12 15.16
CA ILE A 69 -12.01 0.10 15.72
C ILE A 69 -12.37 -1.03 16.69
N GLN A 70 -12.21 -2.28 16.27
CA GLN A 70 -12.56 -3.46 17.07
C GLN A 70 -11.79 -3.53 18.40
N LEU A 71 -10.51 -3.16 18.38
CA LEU A 71 -9.67 -3.08 19.58
C LEU A 71 -10.13 -2.00 20.55
N TRP A 72 -10.66 -0.89 20.04
CA TRP A 72 -11.05 0.26 20.85
C TRP A 72 -12.51 0.25 21.32
N LEU A 73 -13.40 -0.53 20.70
CA LEU A 73 -14.81 -0.66 21.11
C LEU A 73 -14.96 -1.04 22.60
N LYS A 74 -14.20 -2.04 23.08
CA LYS A 74 -14.27 -2.46 24.48
C LYS A 74 -13.62 -1.44 25.45
N PRO A 75 -12.38 -0.97 25.22
CA PRO A 75 -11.76 0.05 26.08
C PRO A 75 -12.53 1.36 26.16
N VAL A 76 -13.12 1.84 25.06
CA VAL A 76 -13.87 3.10 25.06
C VAL A 76 -15.18 2.97 25.84
N THR A 77 -15.83 1.80 25.78
CA THR A 77 -17.03 1.50 26.59
C THR A 77 -16.72 1.43 28.10
N LEU A 78 -15.50 1.02 28.47
CA LEU A 78 -15.06 1.02 29.87
C LEU A 78 -14.67 2.43 30.35
N LEU A 79 -14.04 3.23 29.48
CA LEU A 79 -13.76 4.64 29.74
C LEU A 79 -15.04 5.43 29.99
N SER A 80 -16.09 5.18 29.20
CA SER A 80 -17.37 5.88 29.37
C SER A 80 -18.01 5.67 30.75
N GLY A 81 -17.90 4.46 31.30
CA GLY A 81 -18.41 4.19 32.65
C GLY A 81 -17.58 4.85 33.77
N ALA A 82 -16.35 5.30 33.49
CA ALA A 82 -15.46 5.88 34.49
C ALA A 82 -15.69 7.38 34.73
N PHE A 83 -16.45 8.07 33.86
CA PHE A 83 -16.67 9.51 33.89
C PHE A 83 -18.13 9.91 34.23
N ASP A 84 -18.92 8.98 34.75
CA ASP A 84 -20.37 9.10 35.01
C ASP A 84 -20.81 10.18 36.04
N TYR A 85 -19.91 11.09 36.42
CA TYR A 85 -20.18 12.20 37.34
C TYR A 85 -20.92 13.38 36.68
N SER A 86 -21.16 13.36 35.36
CA SER A 86 -21.84 14.43 34.62
C SER A 86 -22.70 13.92 33.44
N PRO A 87 -23.96 14.38 33.28
CA PRO A 87 -24.83 14.01 32.15
C PRO A 87 -24.27 14.34 30.76
N ILE A 88 -23.38 15.34 30.67
CA ILE A 88 -22.74 15.73 29.41
C ILE A 88 -21.70 14.68 28.99
N HIS A 89 -21.02 14.06 29.96
CA HIS A 89 -20.00 13.05 29.67
C HIS A 89 -20.64 11.75 29.19
N SER A 90 -21.71 11.29 29.85
CA SER A 90 -22.43 10.07 29.43
C SER A 90 -23.07 10.19 28.04
N PHE A 91 -23.51 11.38 27.61
CA PHE A 91 -23.98 11.63 26.25
C PHE A 91 -22.85 11.55 25.21
N LEU A 92 -21.73 12.22 25.46
CA LEU A 92 -20.56 12.21 24.57
C LEU A 92 -19.99 10.80 24.41
N ASP A 93 -20.02 10.03 25.48
CA ASP A 93 -19.56 8.65 25.53
C ASP A 93 -20.38 7.70 24.64
N ARG A 94 -21.71 7.77 24.73
CA ARG A 94 -22.61 7.00 23.86
C ARG A 94 -22.40 7.36 22.40
N PHE A 95 -22.27 8.66 22.12
CA PHE A 95 -22.04 9.16 20.78
C PHE A 95 -20.73 8.62 20.17
N ILE A 96 -19.65 8.54 20.96
CA ILE A 96 -18.37 7.99 20.49
C ILE A 96 -18.50 6.50 20.13
N VAL A 97 -19.16 5.70 20.97
CA VAL A 97 -19.35 4.26 20.71
C VAL A 97 -20.20 4.03 19.46
N GLU A 98 -21.31 4.75 19.31
CA GLU A 98 -22.20 4.66 18.14
C GLU A 98 -21.44 5.07 16.87
N TYR A 99 -20.75 6.21 16.90
CA TYR A 99 -19.95 6.69 15.76
C TYR A 99 -18.87 5.68 15.33
N MET A 100 -18.23 5.01 16.29
CA MET A 100 -17.24 3.98 15.99
C MET A 100 -17.85 2.75 15.30
N LYS A 101 -19.06 2.34 15.69
CA LYS A 101 -19.76 1.21 15.05
C LYS A 101 -20.19 1.56 13.63
N ASP A 102 -20.76 2.73 13.43
CA ASP A 102 -21.14 3.23 12.11
C ASP A 102 -19.91 3.27 11.17
N LEU A 103 -18.78 3.74 11.69
CA LEU A 103 -17.52 3.75 10.96
C LEU A 103 -17.02 2.34 10.62
N GLU A 104 -17.17 1.37 11.53
CA GLU A 104 -16.83 -0.03 11.25
C GLU A 104 -17.65 -0.57 10.08
N GLU A 105 -18.96 -0.31 10.06
CA GLU A 105 -19.87 -0.76 8.99
C GLU A 105 -19.48 -0.16 7.63
N ILE A 106 -19.13 1.14 7.61
CA ILE A 106 -18.63 1.81 6.40
C ILE A 106 -17.34 1.15 5.91
N ILE A 107 -16.37 0.91 6.79
CA ILE A 107 -15.09 0.27 6.43
C ILE A 107 -15.32 -1.15 5.91
N GLN A 108 -16.16 -1.94 6.56
CA GLN A 108 -16.51 -3.29 6.09
C GLN A 108 -17.14 -3.25 4.69
N THR A 109 -17.97 -2.25 4.41
CA THR A 109 -18.56 -2.06 3.08
C THR A 109 -17.50 -1.73 2.04
N LEU A 110 -16.51 -0.89 2.36
CA LEU A 110 -15.39 -0.58 1.48
C LEU A 110 -14.51 -1.81 1.19
N ILE A 111 -14.22 -2.63 2.21
CA ILE A 111 -13.49 -3.89 2.07
C ILE A 111 -14.19 -4.81 1.08
N ARG A 112 -15.50 -5.06 1.27
CA ARG A 112 -16.29 -5.92 0.38
C ARG A 112 -16.29 -5.41 -1.06
N ARG A 113 -16.37 -4.10 -1.28
CA ARG A 113 -16.33 -3.50 -2.62
C ARG A 113 -14.98 -3.71 -3.31
N LEU A 114 -13.88 -3.55 -2.58
CA LEU A 114 -12.54 -3.75 -3.12
C LEU A 114 -12.21 -5.23 -3.37
N GLU A 115 -12.72 -6.14 -2.53
CA GLU A 115 -12.60 -7.59 -2.73
C GLU A 115 -13.41 -8.08 -3.93
N ALA A 116 -14.63 -7.57 -4.14
CA ALA A 116 -15.46 -7.93 -5.29
C ALA A 116 -14.83 -7.55 -6.65
N GLY A 117 -13.95 -6.55 -6.67
CA GLY A 117 -13.19 -6.13 -7.85
C GLY A 117 -11.87 -6.88 -8.06
N ASN A 118 -11.44 -7.76 -7.15
CA ASN A 118 -10.14 -8.44 -7.19
C ASN A 118 -10.30 -9.98 -7.13
N PRO A 119 -10.11 -10.71 -8.24
CA PRO A 119 -10.29 -12.16 -8.27
C PRO A 119 -9.15 -12.98 -7.62
N GLN A 120 -8.03 -12.37 -7.18
CA GLN A 120 -6.97 -13.11 -6.49
C GLN A 120 -6.37 -12.31 -5.33
N THR A 121 -6.83 -12.59 -4.11
CA THR A 121 -6.02 -12.38 -2.90
C THR A 121 -6.37 -13.46 -1.89
N GLY A 122 -5.80 -14.64 -2.11
CA GLY A 122 -5.67 -15.67 -1.10
C GLY A 122 -4.57 -15.29 -0.11
N GLU A 123 -4.87 -15.45 1.17
CA GLU A 123 -3.99 -15.29 2.35
C GLU A 123 -3.31 -13.93 2.52
N ILE A 124 -3.99 -13.03 3.24
CA ILE A 124 -3.33 -11.93 3.95
C ILE A 124 -3.17 -12.36 5.40
N SER A 125 -1.92 -12.32 5.86
CA SER A 125 -1.46 -12.60 7.22
C SER A 125 -2.37 -11.95 8.25
N ARG A 126 -3.01 -12.78 9.09
CA ARG A 126 -3.64 -12.34 10.34
C ARG A 126 -2.55 -11.79 11.23
N GLN A 127 -2.28 -10.48 11.16
CA GLN A 127 -1.66 -9.81 12.29
C GLN A 127 -2.69 -9.77 13.40
N THR A 128 -2.56 -10.73 14.33
CA THR A 128 -3.28 -10.75 15.59
C THR A 128 -2.72 -9.61 16.44
N TYR A 129 -3.32 -8.43 16.31
CA TYR A 129 -3.10 -7.36 17.26
C TYR A 129 -3.53 -7.92 18.62
N SER A 130 -2.58 -8.05 19.55
CA SER A 130 -2.88 -8.63 20.87
C SER A 130 -3.90 -7.75 21.57
N ASN A 131 -4.95 -8.36 22.12
CA ASN A 131 -5.90 -7.69 22.99
C ASN A 131 -5.13 -6.90 24.04
N VAL A 132 -5.47 -5.62 24.20
CA VAL A 132 -4.99 -4.83 25.34
C VAL A 132 -5.79 -5.29 26.55
N ASP A 133 -5.33 -6.36 27.20
CA ASP A 133 -5.83 -6.77 28.50
C ASP A 133 -5.32 -5.76 29.53
N ILE A 134 -6.18 -4.80 29.85
CA ILE A 134 -5.93 -3.82 30.90
C ILE A 134 -6.13 -4.51 32.25
N ASN A 135 -5.17 -5.36 32.65
CA ASN A 135 -5.11 -5.90 34.00
C ASN A 135 -4.34 -4.91 34.89
N LEU A 136 -5.03 -4.22 35.79
CA LEU A 136 -4.57 -2.95 36.35
C LEU A 136 -4.52 -2.95 37.88
N HIS A 137 -3.60 -3.73 38.44
CA HIS A 137 -3.29 -3.72 39.87
C HIS A 137 -2.29 -2.59 40.23
N HIS A 138 -2.77 -1.33 40.36
CA HIS A 138 -2.17 -0.23 41.17
C HIS A 138 -2.98 1.10 41.13
N ASN A 139 -2.89 1.96 42.14
CA ASN A 139 -3.87 2.95 42.62
C ASN A 139 -3.85 4.39 42.01
N ASN A 140 -3.98 4.61 40.69
CA ASN A 140 -4.33 5.97 40.22
C ASN A 140 -5.21 5.99 38.95
N THR A 141 -6.53 5.94 39.14
CA THR A 141 -7.56 5.87 38.09
C THR A 141 -7.47 7.02 37.08
N LEU A 142 -7.11 8.22 37.52
CA LEU A 142 -7.01 9.40 36.64
C LEU A 142 -5.91 9.25 35.58
N LEU A 143 -4.70 8.81 35.99
CA LEU A 143 -3.56 8.66 35.10
C LEU A 143 -3.81 7.54 34.06
N LYS A 144 -4.52 6.48 34.48
CA LYS A 144 -4.94 5.38 33.59
C LYS A 144 -5.93 5.86 32.54
N ASN A 145 -6.94 6.61 32.96
CA ASN A 145 -7.94 7.17 32.06
C ASN A 145 -7.30 8.15 31.05
N TYR A 146 -6.39 9.01 31.53
CA TYR A 146 -5.63 9.90 30.66
C TYR A 146 -4.79 9.15 29.62
N GLY A 147 -4.05 8.10 30.05
CA GLY A 147 -3.24 7.28 29.15
C GLY A 147 -4.07 6.57 28.08
N LEU A 148 -5.24 6.05 28.44
CA LEU A 148 -6.17 5.44 27.48
C LEU A 148 -6.73 6.45 26.48
N LEU A 149 -7.14 7.65 26.93
CA LEU A 149 -7.61 8.72 26.05
C LEU A 149 -6.51 9.19 25.08
N PHE A 150 -5.27 9.28 25.55
CA PHE A 150 -4.12 9.62 24.70
C PHE A 150 -3.92 8.56 23.61
N CYS A 151 -3.92 7.28 23.97
CA CYS A 151 -3.79 6.18 23.03
C CYS A 151 -4.97 6.14 22.04
N PHE A 152 -6.20 6.35 22.52
CA PHE A 152 -7.39 6.42 21.68
C PHE A 152 -7.26 7.52 20.64
N ARG A 153 -6.93 8.75 21.06
CA ARG A 153 -6.70 9.88 20.15
C ARG A 153 -5.64 9.57 19.10
N ARG A 154 -4.51 9.00 19.51
CA ARG A 154 -3.40 8.64 18.61
C ARG A 154 -3.85 7.62 17.56
N ASP A 155 -4.56 6.59 18.00
CA ASP A 155 -4.97 5.49 17.14
C ASP A 155 -6.10 5.91 16.19
N MET A 156 -7.02 6.79 16.63
CA MET A 156 -8.02 7.41 15.75
C MET A 156 -7.40 8.35 14.71
N ASN A 157 -6.31 9.07 15.07
CA ASN A 157 -5.56 9.85 14.08
C ASN A 157 -4.87 8.95 13.03
N LYS A 158 -4.36 7.79 13.45
CA LYS A 158 -3.78 6.79 12.55
C LYS A 158 -4.85 6.22 11.61
N LEU A 159 -6.03 5.88 12.13
CA LEU A 159 -7.19 5.45 11.34
C LEU A 159 -7.58 6.50 10.29
N SER A 160 -7.72 7.76 10.70
CA SER A 160 -8.03 8.88 9.79
C SER A 160 -6.99 8.99 8.65
N THR A 161 -5.71 8.81 8.98
CA THR A 161 -4.62 8.80 7.99
C THR A 161 -4.76 7.65 6.99
N PHE A 162 -5.05 6.43 7.48
CA PHE A 162 -5.28 5.27 6.61
C PHE A 162 -6.45 5.49 5.65
N LEU A 163 -7.59 5.96 6.15
CA LEU A 163 -8.76 6.26 5.31
C LEU A 163 -8.47 7.37 4.30
N ARG A 164 -7.69 8.39 4.69
CA ARG A 164 -7.26 9.44 3.76
C ARG A 164 -6.40 8.88 2.62
N ILE A 165 -5.45 7.99 2.92
CA ILE A 165 -4.59 7.36 1.91
C ILE A 165 -5.44 6.55 0.91
N VAL A 166 -6.44 5.81 1.41
CA VAL A 166 -7.36 5.04 0.56
C VAL A 166 -8.26 5.96 -0.28
N ASN A 167 -8.81 7.03 0.32
CA ASN A 167 -9.72 7.95 -0.36
C ASN A 167 -9.04 8.79 -1.47
N CYS A 168 -7.86 9.32 -1.18
CA CYS A 168 -7.12 10.25 -2.03
C CYS A 168 -6.76 9.75 -3.43
N ARG A 169 -7.02 8.48 -3.71
CA ARG A 169 -6.57 7.79 -4.91
C ARG A 169 -7.65 6.89 -5.54
N SER A 170 -8.85 6.85 -4.93
CA SER A 170 -10.06 6.30 -5.56
C SER A 170 -10.80 7.35 -6.40
N VAL A 171 -10.51 8.64 -6.21
CA VAL A 171 -11.05 9.77 -6.97
C VAL A 171 -9.89 10.56 -7.55
N GLU A 172 -9.82 10.61 -8.88
CA GLU A 172 -8.79 11.32 -9.63
C GLU A 172 -8.80 12.81 -9.25
N GLY A 173 -7.69 13.32 -8.67
CA GLY A 173 -7.55 14.72 -8.23
C GLY A 173 -7.77 15.03 -6.74
N SER A 174 -7.97 14.02 -5.87
CA SER A 174 -8.33 14.25 -4.46
C SER A 174 -7.17 14.39 -3.46
N CYS A 175 -5.91 14.35 -3.89
CA CYS A 175 -4.76 14.58 -3.01
C CYS A 175 -3.72 15.50 -3.67
N GLY A 176 -3.66 16.76 -3.22
CA GLY A 176 -2.42 17.53 -3.23
C GLY A 176 -1.61 17.12 -2.01
N LEU A 177 -0.40 16.59 -2.22
CA LEU A 177 0.62 16.49 -1.18
C LEU A 177 1.13 17.89 -0.84
#